data_AF-A0A8K0JM09-F1
#
_entry.id   AF-A0A8K0JM09-F1
#
_cell.length_a   1.000
_cell.length_b   1.000
_cell.length_c   1.000
_cell.angle_alpha   90.00
_cell.angle_beta   90.00
_cell.angle_gamma   90.00
#
_symmetry.space_group_name_H-M   'P 1'
#
loop_
_entity.id
_entity.type
_entity.pdbx_description
1 polymer ?
#
loop_
_entity_poly.entity_id
_entity_poly.type
_entity_poly.pdbx_seq_one_letter_code
_entity_poly.pdbx_strand_id
1 'polypeptide(L)'
;MHPITMQAHHLIALLSSALVASAAPNIFKRDYFGPAVYTGPSQADIIYTSTVMVPGRNPGNKQSGFLTIWPGISNGTGDLIQSTLDSTQISVEDCGATADQWCAMGSLFGNDANGNARQINGPMKAVSATDRIKIEYIRGAVKENGYEWDWTQVITNEVTGEYISSLVSVSGSMRGWGTATECQADCEATIDTHYYYDTKIVLESGDMSYGNTVGAGGDASFSDFTANEDGSIWTIGIITIPAMQKNSPRGDHGIIGYVATEEAPSSTDASTSTSLTTEATTTSVSTSDAATSDLFPTDAFTADALTTDAFTTDATTMASSPTSSFFCASPTTETAMQTETITETQIRTATVTKTVTKTVRAGRNRY
;
A
#
# COMPACT_ATOMS: atom_id res chain seq x y z
N MET A 1 56.94 49.44 70.55
CA MET A 1 56.56 49.13 69.15
C MET A 1 56.17 47.67 69.10
N HIS A 2 54.93 47.42 68.65
CA HIS A 2 54.20 46.17 68.34
C HIS A 2 52.77 46.29 68.88
N PRO A 3 51.81 46.78 68.08
CA PRO A 3 50.40 46.67 68.42
C PRO A 3 49.85 45.30 68.00
N ILE A 4 49.05 44.73 68.89
CA ILE A 4 48.23 43.53 68.70
C ILE A 4 46.98 43.93 67.91
N THR A 5 46.78 43.34 66.73
CA THR A 5 45.55 43.50 65.93
C THR A 5 44.52 42.41 66.27
N MET A 6 43.33 42.88 66.66
CA MET A 6 42.05 42.16 66.69
C MET A 6 41.52 41.85 65.28
N GLN A 7 40.42 41.08 65.25
CA GLN A 7 39.45 40.82 64.15
C GLN A 7 39.76 39.62 63.24
N ALA A 8 38.80 38.80 62.81
CA ALA A 8 37.35 38.75 63.01
C ALA A 8 36.87 37.31 62.78
N HIS A 9 35.75 36.96 63.41
CA HIS A 9 35.02 35.72 63.17
C HIS A 9 34.46 35.73 61.74
N HIS A 10 34.81 34.73 60.94
CA HIS A 10 34.13 34.47 59.67
C HIS A 10 32.91 33.59 59.89
N LEU A 11 31.74 34.20 59.77
CA LEU A 11 30.44 33.55 59.62
C LEU A 11 30.43 32.80 58.28
N ILE A 12 30.29 31.48 58.31
CA ILE A 12 30.05 30.65 57.12
C ILE A 12 28.56 30.76 56.78
N ALA A 13 28.21 31.52 55.75
CA ALA A 13 26.88 31.52 55.15
C ALA A 13 26.82 30.39 54.11
N LEU A 14 26.10 29.32 54.43
CA LEU A 14 25.71 28.26 53.49
C LEU A 14 24.69 28.84 52.49
N LEU A 15 25.15 29.14 51.27
CA LEU A 15 24.26 29.36 50.13
C LEU A 15 23.76 27.99 49.62
N SER A 16 22.56 27.60 50.05
CA SER A 16 21.80 26.54 49.38
C SER A 16 21.36 27.02 48.01
N SER A 17 22.09 26.63 46.97
CA SER A 17 21.66 26.81 45.58
C SER A 17 20.60 25.75 45.25
N ALA A 18 19.33 26.14 45.29
CA ALA A 18 18.25 25.32 44.75
C ALA A 18 18.36 25.31 43.22
N LEU A 19 18.87 24.21 42.65
CA LEU A 19 18.71 23.93 41.22
C LEU A 19 17.23 23.69 40.95
N VAL A 20 16.56 24.67 40.36
CA VAL A 20 15.29 24.43 39.69
C VAL A 20 15.62 23.72 38.39
N ALA A 21 15.50 22.38 38.36
CA ALA A 21 15.53 21.63 37.13
C ALA A 21 14.28 22.01 36.33
N SER A 22 14.43 22.90 35.34
CA SER A 22 13.39 23.10 34.33
C SER A 22 13.32 21.82 33.51
N ALA A 23 12.36 20.95 33.80
CA ALA A 23 11.95 19.92 32.86
C ALA A 23 11.39 20.65 31.63
N ALA A 24 12.22 20.81 30.59
CA ALA A 24 11.70 21.19 29.29
C ALA A 24 10.66 20.13 28.91
N PRO A 25 9.44 20.51 28.51
CA PRO A 25 8.51 19.53 27.98
C PRO A 25 9.21 18.86 26.80
N ASN A 26 9.42 17.54 26.90
CA ASN A 26 9.71 16.72 25.73
C ASN A 26 8.46 16.81 24.85
N ILE A 27 8.41 17.81 23.97
CA ILE A 27 7.45 17.84 22.88
C ILE A 27 7.87 16.69 21.98
N PHE A 28 7.31 15.51 22.21
CA PHE A 28 7.39 14.42 21.26
C PHE A 28 6.90 14.97 19.92
N LYS A 29 7.78 14.99 18.91
CA LYS A 29 7.44 15.46 17.57
C LYS A 29 6.38 14.51 17.00
N ARG A 30 5.28 15.09 16.55
CA ARG A 30 4.04 14.38 16.19
C ARG A 30 4.14 13.76 14.81
N ASP A 31 3.44 12.65 14.58
CA ASP A 31 3.28 12.08 13.24
C ASP A 31 2.32 12.94 12.39
N TYR A 32 2.64 13.05 11.11
CA TYR A 32 1.90 13.79 10.10
C TYR A 32 1.54 12.87 8.94
N PHE A 33 0.26 12.87 8.60
CA PHE A 33 -0.26 12.20 7.42
C PHE A 33 -0.56 13.24 6.36
N GLY A 34 -0.11 12.95 5.15
CA GLY A 34 -0.20 13.84 4.01
C GLY A 34 -1.45 13.60 3.19
N PRO A 35 -1.44 14.11 1.95
CA PRO A 35 -2.52 13.88 1.01
C PRO A 35 -2.67 12.39 0.70
N ALA A 36 -3.91 11.97 0.45
CA ALA A 36 -4.27 10.57 0.30
C ALA A 36 -5.48 10.39 -0.62
N VAL A 37 -5.55 9.24 -1.30
CA VAL A 37 -6.74 8.75 -1.99
C VAL A 37 -7.03 7.35 -1.48
N TYR A 38 -8.29 7.05 -1.22
CA TYR A 38 -8.70 5.77 -0.65
C TYR A 38 -10.04 5.33 -1.22
N THR A 39 -10.27 4.02 -1.15
CA THR A 39 -11.53 3.36 -1.46
C THR A 39 -11.84 2.33 -0.38
N GLY A 40 -13.11 1.99 -0.26
CA GLY A 40 -13.63 0.89 0.53
C GLY A 40 -14.20 1.23 1.90
N PRO A 41 -14.70 0.19 2.60
CA PRO A 41 -14.67 -1.21 2.18
C PRO A 41 -15.64 -1.51 1.02
N SER A 42 -15.19 -2.30 0.03
CA SER A 42 -16.08 -3.00 -0.92
C SER A 42 -16.91 -4.06 -0.19
N GLN A 43 -18.00 -4.55 -0.79
CA GLN A 43 -18.76 -5.71 -0.31
C GLN A 43 -18.05 -7.03 -0.65
N ALA A 44 -17.38 -7.09 -1.79
CA ALA A 44 -16.61 -8.24 -2.25
C ALA A 44 -15.11 -8.09 -1.95
N ASP A 45 -14.41 -9.20 -1.75
CA ASP A 45 -12.97 -9.20 -1.48
C ASP A 45 -12.17 -8.76 -2.70
N ILE A 46 -11.11 -7.98 -2.48
CA ILE A 46 -10.07 -7.72 -3.48
C ILE A 46 -9.29 -9.01 -3.70
N ILE A 47 -9.01 -9.33 -4.96
CA ILE A 47 -8.20 -10.50 -5.36
C ILE A 47 -6.94 -10.12 -6.14
N TYR A 48 -6.96 -8.93 -6.73
CA TYR A 48 -5.83 -8.39 -7.47
C TYR A 48 -5.90 -6.87 -7.50
N THR A 49 -4.75 -6.21 -7.39
CA THR A 49 -4.63 -4.80 -7.75
C THR A 49 -3.34 -4.54 -8.50
N SER A 50 -3.33 -3.51 -9.35
CA SER A 50 -2.12 -2.97 -9.95
C SER A 50 -2.16 -1.46 -9.98
N THR A 51 -1.00 -0.81 -9.87
CA THR A 51 -0.84 0.64 -10.11
C THR A 51 0.58 0.95 -10.55
N VAL A 52 0.78 2.04 -11.28
CA VAL A 52 2.12 2.52 -11.66
C VAL A 52 2.41 3.83 -10.96
N MET A 53 3.37 3.80 -10.05
CA MET A 53 3.79 4.95 -9.28
C MET A 53 4.92 5.71 -9.99
N VAL A 54 4.84 7.04 -10.00
CA VAL A 54 5.97 7.94 -10.29
C VAL A 54 6.21 8.81 -9.05
N PRO A 55 7.29 8.57 -8.29
CA PRO A 55 7.39 9.04 -6.91
C PRO A 55 7.85 10.49 -6.73
N GLY A 56 8.40 11.12 -7.76
CA GLY A 56 9.06 12.42 -7.61
C GLY A 56 10.32 12.33 -6.75
N ARG A 57 11.01 13.45 -6.54
CA ARG A 57 12.27 13.46 -5.77
C ARG A 57 12.02 13.19 -4.30
N ASN A 58 12.88 12.37 -3.72
CA ASN A 58 13.00 12.26 -2.27
C ASN A 58 13.54 13.61 -1.73
N PRO A 59 12.92 14.24 -0.71
CA PRO A 59 13.38 15.50 -0.13
C PRO A 59 14.77 15.43 0.53
N GLY A 60 15.27 14.22 0.76
CA GLY A 60 16.62 13.95 1.21
C GLY A 60 16.73 12.50 1.66
N ASN A 61 17.78 11.81 1.26
CA ASN A 61 17.97 10.38 1.52
C ASN A 61 18.53 10.07 2.93
N LYS A 62 18.41 10.99 3.89
CA LYS A 62 18.86 10.81 5.28
C LYS A 62 17.95 11.56 6.23
N GLN A 63 16.70 11.15 6.27
CA GLN A 63 15.70 11.69 7.19
C GLN A 63 16.09 11.37 8.64
N SER A 64 15.98 12.37 9.52
CA SER A 64 16.05 12.15 10.97
C SER A 64 14.81 11.43 11.51
N GLY A 65 13.68 11.56 10.82
CA GLY A 65 12.46 10.81 11.03
C GLY A 65 12.25 9.74 9.96
N PHE A 66 11.00 9.29 9.86
CA PHE A 66 10.58 8.31 8.86
C PHE A 66 9.63 8.98 7.87
N LEU A 67 10.03 9.04 6.60
CA LEU A 67 9.17 9.47 5.51
C LEU A 67 8.90 8.27 4.60
N THR A 68 7.65 8.04 4.27
CA THR A 68 7.26 7.02 3.31
C THR A 68 6.11 7.50 2.44
N ILE A 69 6.07 6.98 1.23
CA ILE A 69 4.93 7.08 0.32
C ILE A 69 4.55 5.67 -0.11
N TRP A 70 3.26 5.38 -0.16
CA TRP A 70 2.78 4.02 -0.41
C TRP A 70 1.44 4.03 -1.13
N PRO A 71 1.16 2.99 -1.93
CA PRO A 71 -0.15 2.40 -1.99
C PRO A 71 -0.22 1.12 -1.13
N GLY A 72 -1.44 0.67 -0.84
CA GLY A 72 -1.70 -0.54 -0.08
C GLY A 72 -3.16 -0.99 -0.12
N ILE A 73 -3.39 -2.21 0.37
CA ILE A 73 -4.71 -2.81 0.57
C ILE A 73 -4.87 -3.25 2.02
N SER A 74 -6.09 -3.11 2.54
CA SER A 74 -6.41 -3.46 3.93
C SER A 74 -7.84 -3.96 4.08
N ASN A 75 -8.14 -4.59 5.21
CA ASN A 75 -9.48 -4.85 5.71
C ASN A 75 -9.91 -3.92 6.86
N GLY A 76 -9.07 -2.95 7.23
CA GLY A 76 -9.37 -1.99 8.28
C GLY A 76 -9.29 -2.53 9.71
N THR A 77 -8.92 -3.80 9.91
CA THR A 77 -8.95 -4.44 11.25
C THR A 77 -7.73 -5.28 11.61
N GLY A 78 -6.77 -5.49 10.70
CA GLY A 78 -5.64 -6.39 10.98
C GLY A 78 -4.35 -6.00 10.28
N ASP A 79 -4.27 -6.25 8.98
CA ASP A 79 -3.07 -6.01 8.19
C ASP A 79 -3.29 -4.92 7.14
N LEU A 80 -2.19 -4.24 6.83
CA LEU A 80 -1.99 -3.35 5.69
C LEU A 80 -0.88 -3.97 4.84
N ILE A 81 -1.27 -4.54 3.70
CA ILE A 81 -0.34 -5.00 2.67
C ILE A 81 -0.03 -3.79 1.80
N GLN A 82 1.21 -3.34 1.80
CA GLN A 82 1.61 -2.07 1.20
C GLN A 82 2.95 -2.19 0.52
N SER A 83 3.18 -1.35 -0.47
CA SER A 83 4.49 -1.20 -1.08
C SER A 83 4.99 0.19 -0.76
N THR A 84 6.11 0.27 -0.07
CA THR A 84 6.60 1.52 0.48
C THR A 84 7.81 1.99 -0.30
N LEU A 85 7.90 3.30 -0.47
CA LEU A 85 9.11 3.99 -0.88
C LEU A 85 9.58 4.80 0.32
N ASP A 86 10.55 4.24 1.02
CA ASP A 86 11.02 4.79 2.28
C ASP A 86 12.17 5.76 2.08
N SER A 87 12.20 6.75 2.94
CA SER A 87 13.30 7.69 3.13
C SER A 87 13.61 7.76 4.62
N THR A 88 14.62 7.00 5.02
CA THR A 88 15.14 6.92 6.39
C THR A 88 16.64 6.67 6.33
N GLN A 89 17.35 6.95 7.42
CA GLN A 89 18.76 6.58 7.51
C GLN A 89 19.00 5.08 7.24
N ILE A 90 18.16 4.21 7.83
CA ILE A 90 18.31 2.74 7.74
C ILE A 90 18.03 2.25 6.32
N SER A 91 16.89 2.63 5.74
CA SER A 91 16.49 2.19 4.39
C SER A 91 17.54 2.54 3.34
N VAL A 92 18.16 3.72 3.46
CA VAL A 92 19.16 4.21 2.51
C VAL A 92 20.48 3.47 2.63
N GLU A 93 20.86 3.08 3.85
CA GLU A 93 22.00 2.18 4.08
C GLU A 93 21.74 0.79 3.49
N ASP A 94 20.51 0.27 3.62
CA ASP A 94 20.13 -1.05 3.14
C ASP A 94 20.00 -1.12 1.61
N CYS A 95 19.39 -0.12 0.99
CA CYS A 95 19.08 -0.12 -0.45
C CYS A 95 20.13 0.59 -1.31
N GLY A 96 21.07 1.32 -0.69
CA GLY A 96 22.14 2.04 -1.37
C GLY A 96 21.72 3.31 -2.11
N ALA A 97 20.58 3.91 -1.75
CA ALA A 97 20.04 5.09 -2.43
C ALA A 97 20.97 6.31 -2.30
N THR A 98 21.15 7.04 -3.41
CA THR A 98 21.82 8.36 -3.39
C THR A 98 20.85 9.49 -3.03
N ALA A 99 21.34 10.73 -3.00
CA ALA A 99 20.48 11.90 -2.83
C ALA A 99 19.33 11.86 -3.86
N ASP A 100 18.14 12.26 -3.42
CA ASP A 100 16.88 12.31 -4.19
C ASP A 100 16.28 10.96 -4.64
N GLN A 101 16.89 9.83 -4.30
CA GLN A 101 16.34 8.48 -4.56
C GLN A 101 15.55 7.93 -3.37
N TRP A 102 14.58 7.06 -3.66
CA TRP A 102 13.78 6.34 -2.67
C TRP A 102 14.22 4.89 -2.53
N CYS A 103 13.93 4.26 -1.39
CA CYS A 103 14.10 2.82 -1.21
C CYS A 103 12.75 2.11 -1.33
N ALA A 104 12.49 1.46 -2.47
CA ALA A 104 11.24 0.78 -2.75
C ALA A 104 11.25 -0.67 -2.25
N MET A 105 10.15 -1.13 -1.64
CA MET A 105 9.99 -2.51 -1.17
C MET A 105 8.52 -2.94 -1.05
N GLY A 106 8.28 -4.26 -1.07
CA GLY A 106 7.04 -4.84 -0.56
C GLY A 106 7.04 -4.90 0.97
N SER A 107 5.89 -4.66 1.59
CA SER A 107 5.78 -4.46 3.04
C SER A 107 4.42 -4.95 3.57
N LEU A 108 4.40 -5.54 4.77
CA LEU A 108 3.19 -5.84 5.51
C LEU A 108 3.31 -5.23 6.89
N PHE A 109 2.40 -4.32 7.21
CA PHE A 109 2.18 -3.81 8.56
C PHE A 109 0.94 -4.48 9.16
N GLY A 110 0.97 -4.83 10.44
CA GLY A 110 -0.18 -5.40 11.11
C GLY A 110 0.17 -5.85 12.52
N ASN A 111 -0.50 -6.88 13.02
CA ASN A 111 -0.24 -7.41 14.36
C ASN A 111 0.28 -8.85 14.33
N ASP A 112 1.15 -9.19 15.28
CA ASP A 112 1.53 -10.57 15.57
C ASP A 112 0.41 -11.33 16.32
N ALA A 113 0.63 -12.62 16.58
CA ALA A 113 -0.35 -13.47 17.27
C ALA A 113 -0.65 -13.03 18.72
N ASN A 114 0.18 -12.17 19.30
CA ASN A 114 0.00 -11.62 20.65
C ASN A 114 -0.62 -10.21 20.60
N GLY A 115 -0.92 -9.67 19.41
CA GLY A 115 -1.46 -8.33 19.22
C GLY A 115 -0.41 -7.23 19.19
N ASN A 116 0.89 -7.54 19.13
CA ASN A 116 1.93 -6.52 19.00
C ASN A 116 2.08 -6.08 17.55
N ALA A 117 2.34 -4.79 17.33
CA ALA A 117 2.65 -4.27 16.01
C ALA A 117 3.82 -5.04 15.37
N ARG A 118 3.66 -5.39 14.10
CA ARG A 118 4.61 -6.19 13.31
C ARG A 118 4.76 -5.56 11.94
N GLN A 119 6.00 -5.40 11.52
CA GLN A 119 6.39 -4.98 10.19
C GLN A 119 7.20 -6.09 9.53
N ILE A 120 6.80 -6.52 8.33
CA ILE A 120 7.54 -7.50 7.53
C ILE A 120 7.88 -6.84 6.20
N ASN A 121 9.16 -6.79 5.86
CA ASN A 121 9.64 -6.13 4.64
C ASN A 121 10.29 -7.13 3.70
N GLY A 122 10.06 -6.94 2.40
CA GLY A 122 10.82 -7.59 1.33
C GLY A 122 12.19 -6.93 1.12
N PRO A 123 12.99 -7.42 0.16
CA PRO A 123 14.24 -6.78 -0.22
C PRO A 123 13.98 -5.37 -0.75
N MET A 124 14.82 -4.41 -0.38
CA MET A 124 14.71 -3.03 -0.83
C MET A 124 15.61 -2.76 -2.03
N LYS A 125 15.23 -1.81 -2.88
CA LYS A 125 16.09 -1.31 -3.96
C LYS A 125 15.89 0.18 -4.18
N ALA A 126 16.99 0.87 -4.48
CA ALA A 126 16.95 2.28 -4.83
C ALA A 126 16.19 2.51 -6.15
N VAL A 127 15.31 3.50 -6.15
CA VAL A 127 14.55 3.96 -7.33
C VAL A 127 14.64 5.47 -7.45
N SER A 128 14.58 5.96 -8.69
CA SER A 128 14.74 7.38 -9.02
C SER A 128 13.39 8.10 -9.13
N ALA A 129 13.44 9.43 -9.03
CA ALA A 129 12.25 10.29 -9.04
C ALA A 129 11.30 10.10 -10.23
N THR A 130 11.85 9.69 -11.37
CA THR A 130 11.12 9.52 -12.64
C THR A 130 10.84 8.07 -12.99
N ASP A 131 11.25 7.11 -12.16
CA ASP A 131 10.97 5.70 -12.42
C ASP A 131 9.47 5.46 -12.41
N ARG A 132 9.01 4.64 -13.34
CA ARG A 132 7.63 4.14 -13.39
C ARG A 132 7.60 2.80 -12.68
N ILE A 133 7.15 2.80 -11.44
CA ILE A 133 7.21 1.65 -10.55
C ILE A 133 5.86 0.96 -10.58
N LYS A 134 5.78 -0.18 -11.26
CA LYS A 134 4.58 -1.02 -11.27
C LYS A 134 4.54 -1.82 -9.97
N ILE A 135 3.41 -1.72 -9.27
CA ILE A 135 3.13 -2.41 -8.02
C ILE A 135 1.92 -3.30 -8.24
N GLU A 136 2.03 -4.57 -7.89
CA GLU A 136 0.95 -5.55 -7.99
C GLU A 136 0.74 -6.28 -6.66
N TYR A 137 -0.51 -6.41 -6.24
CA TYR A 137 -0.92 -7.26 -5.12
C TYR A 137 -1.78 -8.40 -5.66
N ILE A 138 -1.35 -9.63 -5.43
CA ILE A 138 -1.95 -10.83 -6.02
C ILE A 138 -2.37 -11.75 -4.89
N ARG A 139 -3.68 -12.03 -4.80
CA ARG A 139 -4.20 -13.05 -3.88
C ARG A 139 -3.91 -14.44 -4.45
N GLY A 140 -3.20 -15.24 -3.67
CA GLY A 140 -2.80 -16.60 -3.97
C GLY A 140 -3.79 -17.63 -3.43
N ALA A 141 -3.26 -18.80 -3.10
CA ALA A 141 -4.07 -19.90 -2.58
C ALA A 141 -4.61 -19.59 -1.17
N VAL A 142 -5.85 -20.03 -0.93
CA VAL A 142 -6.43 -20.06 0.41
C VAL A 142 -5.62 -21.02 1.30
N LYS A 143 -5.37 -20.60 2.54
CA LYS A 143 -4.73 -21.42 3.57
C LYS A 143 -5.69 -22.47 4.12
N GLU A 144 -5.13 -23.44 4.86
CA GLU A 144 -5.90 -24.56 5.41
C GLU A 144 -7.05 -24.12 6.34
N ASN A 145 -6.94 -22.95 6.98
CA ASN A 145 -7.98 -22.40 7.84
C ASN A 145 -9.20 -21.83 7.08
N GLY A 146 -9.12 -21.66 5.75
CA GLY A 146 -10.22 -21.20 4.91
C GLY A 146 -10.50 -19.70 4.91
N TYR A 147 -9.74 -18.89 5.66
CA TYR A 147 -9.99 -17.44 5.81
C TYR A 147 -8.73 -16.57 5.62
N GLU A 148 -7.60 -17.18 5.30
CA GLU A 148 -6.35 -16.50 4.97
C GLU A 148 -5.87 -16.92 3.58
N TRP A 149 -5.09 -16.04 2.96
CA TRP A 149 -4.48 -16.27 1.65
C TRP A 149 -3.01 -15.93 1.69
N ASP A 150 -2.24 -16.57 0.81
CA ASP A 150 -0.96 -15.98 0.39
C ASP A 150 -1.24 -14.70 -0.37
N TRP A 151 -0.58 -13.61 -0.01
CA TRP A 151 -0.58 -12.38 -0.76
C TRP A 151 0.82 -12.14 -1.29
N THR A 152 0.94 -12.07 -2.61
CA THR A 152 2.20 -11.78 -3.29
C THR A 152 2.21 -10.34 -3.74
N GLN A 153 3.23 -9.61 -3.31
CA GLN A 153 3.57 -8.28 -3.81
C GLN A 153 4.65 -8.43 -4.87
N VAL A 154 4.48 -7.78 -6.01
CA VAL A 154 5.50 -7.71 -7.07
C VAL A 154 5.72 -6.26 -7.42
N ILE A 155 6.98 -5.82 -7.36
CA ILE A 155 7.38 -4.45 -7.69
C ILE A 155 8.43 -4.52 -8.78
N THR A 156 8.15 -3.85 -9.90
CA THR A 156 9.04 -3.76 -11.06
C THR A 156 9.08 -2.35 -11.62
N ASN A 157 10.13 -2.03 -12.36
CA ASN A 157 10.13 -0.84 -13.21
C ASN A 157 9.34 -1.19 -14.48
N GLU A 158 8.22 -0.49 -14.74
CA GLU A 158 7.33 -0.74 -15.86
C GLU A 158 8.03 -0.58 -17.22
N VAL A 159 8.96 0.35 -17.33
CA VAL A 159 9.62 0.69 -18.59
C VAL A 159 10.74 -0.31 -18.91
N THR A 160 11.56 -0.63 -17.91
CA THR A 160 12.73 -1.50 -18.11
C THR A 160 12.43 -2.98 -17.87
N GLY A 161 11.32 -3.29 -17.21
CA GLY A 161 10.99 -4.64 -16.72
C GLY A 161 11.86 -5.08 -15.54
N GLU A 162 12.70 -4.19 -15.00
CA GLU A 162 13.64 -4.52 -13.94
C GLU A 162 12.92 -4.88 -12.65
N TYR A 163 13.36 -5.98 -12.02
CA TYR A 163 12.90 -6.38 -10.69
C TYR A 163 13.37 -5.40 -9.62
N ILE A 164 12.44 -4.97 -8.76
CA ILE A 164 12.70 -4.09 -7.63
C ILE A 164 12.54 -4.87 -6.32
N SER A 165 11.37 -5.46 -6.08
CA SER A 165 11.08 -6.16 -4.84
C SER A 165 9.94 -7.17 -4.99
N SER A 166 9.85 -8.10 -4.06
CA SER A 166 8.71 -8.98 -3.88
C SER A 166 8.61 -9.43 -2.43
N LEU A 167 7.38 -9.57 -1.94
CA LEU A 167 7.08 -10.10 -0.62
C LEU A 167 5.89 -11.03 -0.73
N VAL A 168 6.01 -12.23 -0.17
CA VAL A 168 4.88 -13.13 0.05
C VAL A 168 4.56 -13.11 1.54
N SER A 169 3.31 -12.81 1.87
CA SER A 169 2.84 -12.74 3.24
C SER A 169 1.47 -13.39 3.38
N VAL A 170 1.18 -13.95 4.55
CA VAL A 170 -0.16 -14.50 4.85
C VAL A 170 -1.01 -13.40 5.48
N SER A 171 -2.22 -13.21 4.96
CA SER A 171 -3.19 -12.29 5.54
C SER A 171 -4.63 -12.67 5.18
N GLY A 172 -5.59 -12.02 5.82
CA GLY A 172 -7.02 -12.21 5.57
C GLY A 172 -7.50 -11.59 4.26
N SER A 173 -8.82 -11.47 4.15
CA SER A 173 -9.50 -10.74 3.08
C SER A 173 -9.07 -9.27 3.10
N MET A 174 -9.07 -8.62 1.92
CA MET A 174 -8.77 -7.20 1.72
C MET A 174 -9.95 -6.54 1.01
N ARG A 175 -10.40 -5.38 1.47
CA ARG A 175 -11.64 -4.73 0.97
C ARG A 175 -11.47 -3.23 0.72
N GLY A 176 -10.36 -2.65 1.15
CA GLY A 176 -9.97 -1.28 0.86
C GLY A 176 -8.68 -1.25 0.08
N TRP A 177 -8.53 -0.21 -0.74
CA TRP A 177 -7.29 0.16 -1.40
C TRP A 177 -7.03 1.64 -1.10
N GLY A 178 -5.77 2.05 -0.96
CA GLY A 178 -5.46 3.46 -0.79
C GLY A 178 -4.00 3.77 -0.96
N THR A 179 -3.71 5.07 -0.92
CA THR A 179 -2.37 5.63 -0.94
C THR A 179 -2.29 6.82 0.02
N ALA A 180 -1.12 7.01 0.63
CA ALA A 180 -0.83 8.21 1.38
C ALA A 180 0.67 8.54 1.38
N THR A 181 0.97 9.76 1.84
CA THR A 181 2.29 10.13 2.36
C THR A 181 2.26 10.11 3.87
N GLU A 182 3.26 9.50 4.49
CA GLU A 182 3.39 9.44 5.94
C GLU A 182 4.75 9.99 6.36
N CYS A 183 4.73 10.88 7.35
CA CYS A 183 5.89 11.54 7.93
C CYS A 183 5.83 11.38 9.45
N GLN A 184 6.66 10.50 9.99
CA GLN A 184 6.74 10.22 11.41
C GLN A 184 7.96 10.91 12.02
N ALA A 185 7.82 11.33 13.28
CA ALA A 185 8.86 12.02 14.04
C ALA A 185 9.44 13.26 13.31
N ASP A 186 10.77 13.32 13.13
CA ASP A 186 11.48 14.49 12.58
C ASP A 186 11.80 14.34 11.09
N CYS A 187 10.76 14.08 10.28
CA CYS A 187 10.92 13.95 8.84
C CYS A 187 10.76 15.31 8.12
N GLU A 188 11.47 15.45 7.00
CA GLU A 188 11.23 16.46 5.97
C GLU A 188 10.13 15.95 5.03
N ALA A 189 9.06 16.74 4.88
CA ALA A 189 7.93 16.40 4.04
C ALA A 189 8.33 16.30 2.55
N THR A 190 7.49 15.63 1.74
CA THR A 190 7.73 15.52 0.29
C THR A 190 7.82 16.89 -0.38
N ILE A 191 8.73 17.02 -1.33
CA ILE A 191 8.98 18.27 -2.08
C ILE A 191 8.37 18.27 -3.48
N ASP A 192 8.13 17.09 -4.03
CA ASP A 192 7.55 16.91 -5.35
C ASP A 192 6.15 16.28 -5.23
N THR A 193 5.32 16.58 -6.23
CA THR A 193 4.07 15.83 -6.47
C THR A 193 4.42 14.44 -6.97
N HIS A 194 3.70 13.43 -6.50
CA HIS A 194 3.79 12.08 -7.02
C HIS A 194 2.46 11.61 -7.57
N TYR A 195 2.55 10.61 -8.45
CA TYR A 195 1.44 10.17 -9.26
C TYR A 195 1.29 8.66 -9.19
N TYR A 196 0.05 8.20 -9.29
CA TYR A 196 -0.30 6.81 -9.54
C TYR A 196 -1.12 6.75 -10.81
N TYR A 197 -0.70 5.93 -11.76
CA TYR A 197 -1.35 5.75 -13.05
C TYR A 197 -1.97 4.36 -13.14
N ASP A 198 -3.04 4.27 -13.93
CA ASP A 198 -3.65 3.02 -14.36
C ASP A 198 -3.95 2.07 -13.18
N THR A 199 -4.41 2.65 -12.07
CA THR A 199 -4.79 1.89 -10.89
C THR A 199 -5.98 1.01 -11.25
N LYS A 200 -5.83 -0.30 -11.03
CA LYS A 200 -6.84 -1.32 -11.26
C LYS A 200 -7.06 -2.11 -9.99
N ILE A 201 -8.33 -2.32 -9.63
CA ILE A 201 -8.76 -3.12 -8.49
C ILE A 201 -9.72 -4.18 -9.02
N VAL A 202 -9.44 -5.45 -8.74
CA VAL A 202 -10.28 -6.59 -9.14
C VAL A 202 -10.86 -7.21 -7.88
N LEU A 203 -12.17 -7.32 -7.86
CA LEU A 203 -12.95 -7.94 -6.80
C LEU A 203 -13.29 -9.38 -7.16
N GLU A 204 -13.49 -10.22 -6.14
CA GLU A 204 -13.87 -11.63 -6.28
C GLU A 204 -15.26 -11.80 -6.90
N SER A 205 -16.12 -10.82 -6.68
CA SER A 205 -17.45 -10.72 -7.28
C SER A 205 -17.82 -9.26 -7.51
N GLY A 206 -18.79 -9.02 -8.38
CA GLY A 206 -19.23 -7.68 -8.74
C GLY A 206 -19.81 -6.90 -7.55
N ASP A 207 -19.35 -5.66 -7.37
CA ASP A 207 -19.90 -4.72 -6.37
C ASP A 207 -19.97 -3.30 -6.95
N MET A 208 -21.12 -2.98 -7.54
CA MET A 208 -21.39 -1.63 -8.07
C MET A 208 -21.43 -0.54 -6.99
N SER A 209 -21.62 -0.91 -5.72
CA SER A 209 -21.67 0.07 -4.63
C SER A 209 -20.28 0.56 -4.21
N TYR A 210 -19.22 -0.15 -4.58
CA TYR A 210 -17.84 0.22 -4.25
C TYR A 210 -17.45 1.61 -4.77
N GLY A 211 -18.02 2.03 -5.90
CA GLY A 211 -17.81 3.37 -6.45
C GLY A 211 -18.16 4.52 -5.51
N ASN A 212 -19.08 4.29 -4.55
CA ASN A 212 -19.48 5.29 -3.57
C ASN A 212 -18.47 5.47 -2.43
N THR A 213 -17.40 4.67 -2.40
CA THR A 213 -16.45 4.62 -1.30
C THR A 213 -15.17 5.41 -1.57
N VAL A 214 -14.97 5.90 -2.80
CA VAL A 214 -13.77 6.65 -3.15
C VAL A 214 -13.76 8.02 -2.47
N GLY A 215 -12.61 8.38 -1.91
CA GLY A 215 -12.40 9.67 -1.26
C GLY A 215 -10.97 10.16 -1.45
N ALA A 216 -10.78 11.46 -1.24
CA ALA A 216 -9.48 12.11 -1.27
C ALA A 216 -9.35 13.11 -0.12
N GLY A 217 -8.12 13.28 0.37
CA GLY A 217 -7.76 14.24 1.42
C GLY A 217 -6.45 14.95 1.12
N GLY A 218 -6.25 16.11 1.76
CA GLY A 218 -5.00 16.87 1.71
C GLY A 218 -4.67 17.47 0.34
N ASP A 219 -5.67 17.89 -0.42
CA ASP A 219 -5.54 18.36 -1.81
C ASP A 219 -5.11 17.27 -2.82
N ALA A 220 -5.13 16.00 -2.42
CA ALA A 220 -5.05 14.90 -3.36
C ALA A 220 -6.26 14.92 -4.31
N SER A 221 -6.04 14.43 -5.52
CA SER A 221 -7.10 14.31 -6.54
C SER A 221 -6.94 13.03 -7.33
N PHE A 222 -8.02 12.60 -7.97
CA PHE A 222 -8.06 11.43 -8.82
C PHE A 222 -8.99 11.69 -10.02
N SER A 223 -8.70 11.06 -11.16
CA SER A 223 -9.66 10.95 -12.26
C SER A 223 -10.86 10.08 -11.85
N ASP A 224 -11.88 9.98 -12.69
CA ASP A 224 -13.06 9.14 -12.40
C ASP A 224 -12.69 7.72 -11.91
N PHE A 225 -13.44 7.25 -10.89
CA PHE A 225 -13.37 5.89 -10.39
C PHE A 225 -14.46 5.05 -11.06
N THR A 226 -14.07 4.30 -12.10
CA THR A 226 -15.01 3.68 -13.03
C THR A 226 -15.02 2.16 -12.91
N ALA A 227 -16.19 1.55 -13.07
CA ALA A 227 -16.38 0.11 -13.07
C ALA A 227 -16.57 -0.46 -14.48
N ASN A 228 -16.29 -1.76 -14.64
CA ASN A 228 -16.87 -2.56 -15.71
C ASN A 228 -18.36 -2.86 -15.44
N GLU A 229 -19.05 -3.52 -16.37
CA GLU A 229 -20.51 -3.71 -16.34
C GLU A 229 -21.04 -4.37 -15.06
N ASP A 230 -20.31 -5.31 -14.47
CA ASP A 230 -20.73 -6.04 -13.27
C ASP A 230 -20.13 -5.49 -11.97
N GLY A 231 -19.23 -4.50 -12.03
CA GLY A 231 -18.56 -3.94 -10.86
C GLY A 231 -17.49 -4.84 -10.25
N SER A 232 -16.98 -5.85 -10.98
CA SER A 232 -15.87 -6.69 -10.52
C SER A 232 -14.50 -6.10 -10.80
N ILE A 233 -14.40 -5.13 -11.72
CA ILE A 233 -13.16 -4.42 -12.05
C ILE A 233 -13.40 -2.93 -11.93
N TRP A 234 -12.57 -2.28 -11.15
CA TRP A 234 -12.57 -0.84 -10.96
C TRP A 234 -11.24 -0.22 -11.37
N THR A 235 -11.29 0.97 -11.95
CA THR A 235 -10.10 1.68 -12.43
C THR A 235 -10.08 3.15 -12.06
N ILE A 236 -8.88 3.67 -11.81
CA ILE A 236 -8.58 5.10 -11.73
C ILE A 236 -7.43 5.36 -12.70
N GLY A 237 -7.63 6.23 -13.69
CA GLY A 237 -6.60 6.54 -14.69
C GLY A 237 -5.40 7.28 -14.11
N ILE A 238 -5.63 8.31 -13.29
CA ILE A 238 -4.57 9.05 -12.61
C ILE A 238 -5.00 9.45 -11.20
N ILE A 239 -4.08 9.32 -10.25
CA ILE A 239 -4.13 9.89 -8.91
C ILE A 239 -2.96 10.86 -8.80
N THR A 240 -3.22 12.04 -8.26
CA THR A 240 -2.23 13.08 -8.01
C THR A 240 -2.15 13.35 -6.52
N ILE A 241 -0.99 13.11 -5.93
CA ILE A 241 -0.70 13.41 -4.52
C ILE A 241 0.26 14.59 -4.47
N PRO A 242 -0.20 15.79 -4.06
CA PRO A 242 0.67 16.96 -4.00
C PRO A 242 1.79 16.80 -2.96
N ALA A 243 2.80 17.65 -3.07
CA ALA A 243 3.87 17.74 -2.08
C ALA A 243 3.30 18.08 -0.70
N MET A 244 3.68 17.31 0.32
CA MET A 244 3.21 17.47 1.69
C MET A 244 3.75 18.79 2.26
N GLN A 245 2.83 19.64 2.75
CA GLN A 245 3.20 20.88 3.41
C GLN A 245 3.34 20.64 4.92
N LYS A 246 4.52 20.93 5.51
CA LYS A 246 4.80 20.75 6.95
C LYS A 246 3.81 21.46 7.90
N ASN A 247 3.13 22.50 7.43
CA ASN A 247 2.26 23.35 8.23
C ASN A 247 0.78 23.24 7.85
N SER A 248 0.38 22.23 7.06
CA SER A 248 -1.04 22.08 6.76
C SER A 248 -1.77 21.77 8.08
N PRO A 249 -2.81 22.55 8.46
CA PRO A 249 -3.66 22.21 9.57
C PRO A 249 -4.13 20.76 9.38
N ARG A 250 -4.21 19.99 10.47
CA ARG A 250 -4.86 18.67 10.45
C ARG A 250 -6.18 18.86 9.71
N GLY A 251 -6.29 18.42 8.46
CA GLY A 251 -7.59 18.02 8.01
C GLY A 251 -7.97 16.88 8.95
N ASP A 252 -9.21 16.85 9.39
CA ASP A 252 -9.87 15.58 9.71
C ASP A 252 -9.88 14.75 8.41
N HIS A 253 -8.70 14.31 7.99
CA HIS A 253 -8.53 13.34 6.95
C HIS A 253 -8.87 12.04 7.66
N GLY A 254 -9.90 11.34 7.19
CA GLY A 254 -10.17 9.97 7.58
C GLY A 254 -8.98 9.13 7.19
N ILE A 255 -7.96 9.13 8.03
CA ILE A 255 -6.83 8.23 7.93
C ILE A 255 -7.44 6.85 8.13
N ILE A 256 -7.17 5.93 7.21
CA ILE A 256 -7.31 4.50 7.51
C ILE A 256 -6.14 4.11 8.43
N GLY A 257 -6.11 4.75 9.60
CA GLY A 257 -5.82 4.11 10.85
C GLY A 257 -7.15 4.21 11.59
N TYR A 258 -7.96 3.15 11.57
CA TYR A 258 -8.76 2.89 12.75
C TYR A 258 -7.73 2.64 13.84
N VAL A 259 -7.38 3.71 14.55
CA VAL A 259 -6.40 3.74 15.62
C VAL A 259 -6.67 2.53 16.50
N ALA A 260 -5.72 1.59 16.58
CA ALA A 260 -5.61 0.75 17.74
C ALA A 260 -5.42 1.73 18.91
N THR A 261 -6.48 1.94 19.69
CA THR A 261 -6.42 2.74 20.90
C THR A 261 -5.41 2.09 21.83
N GLU A 262 -4.16 2.56 21.82
CA GLU A 262 -3.30 2.44 22.99
C GLU A 262 -3.79 3.43 24.04
N GLU A 263 -4.74 2.99 24.86
CA GLU A 263 -4.77 3.39 26.27
C GLU A 263 -5.05 2.14 27.10
N ALA A 264 -4.01 1.65 27.77
CA ALA A 264 -4.18 0.71 28.87
C ALA A 264 -4.84 1.46 30.04
N PRO A 265 -6.04 1.06 30.54
CA PRO A 265 -6.55 1.63 31.77
C PRO A 265 -5.84 0.95 32.95
N SER A 266 -4.90 1.68 33.57
CA SER A 266 -4.50 1.36 34.94
C SER A 266 -5.67 1.67 35.87
N SER A 267 -6.14 0.64 36.57
CA SER A 267 -7.12 0.76 37.63
C SER A 267 -6.56 1.57 38.81
N THR A 268 -7.27 2.62 39.24
CA THR A 268 -7.65 2.84 40.65
C THR A 268 -8.62 4.01 40.79
N ASP A 269 -9.58 3.81 41.70
CA ASP A 269 -10.75 4.62 42.03
C ASP A 269 -10.55 6.11 42.28
N ALA A 270 -11.54 6.93 41.92
CA ALA A 270 -12.42 7.59 42.91
C ALA A 270 -13.55 8.39 42.24
N SER A 271 -14.75 8.20 42.78
CA SER A 271 -15.99 8.92 42.48
C SER A 271 -15.85 10.44 42.60
N THR A 272 -16.48 11.21 41.70
CA THR A 272 -17.42 12.29 42.09
C THR A 272 -18.37 12.60 40.92
N SER A 273 -19.66 12.41 41.18
CA SER A 273 -20.78 12.83 40.34
C SER A 273 -20.91 14.35 40.35
N THR A 274 -21.06 14.97 39.18
CA THR A 274 -21.77 16.24 39.04
C THR A 274 -22.45 16.31 37.67
N SER A 275 -23.77 16.19 37.71
CA SER A 275 -24.69 16.41 36.61
C SER A 275 -24.79 17.90 36.26
N LEU A 276 -24.65 18.25 34.98
CA LEU A 276 -25.13 19.52 34.44
C LEU A 276 -25.88 19.27 33.14
N THR A 277 -27.19 19.49 33.25
CA THR A 277 -28.22 19.64 32.22
C THR A 277 -28.10 20.98 31.51
N THR A 278 -28.15 21.02 30.18
CA THR A 278 -28.71 22.16 29.40
C THR A 278 -28.97 21.69 27.96
N GLU A 279 -30.23 21.34 27.67
CA GLU A 279 -31.21 22.07 26.84
C GLU A 279 -31.04 21.93 25.33
N ALA A 280 -31.94 21.13 24.77
CA ALA A 280 -32.25 21.05 23.36
C ALA A 280 -33.01 22.31 22.92
N THR A 281 -32.48 23.01 21.92
CA THR A 281 -33.24 24.04 21.20
C THR A 281 -33.88 23.40 19.98
N THR A 282 -35.21 23.39 19.99
CA THR A 282 -36.08 23.08 18.87
C THR A 282 -36.12 24.27 17.92
N THR A 283 -36.09 24.03 16.61
CA THR A 283 -36.61 25.01 15.65
C THR A 283 -37.32 24.29 14.53
N SER A 284 -38.58 24.70 14.37
CA SER A 284 -39.62 24.15 13.51
C SER A 284 -39.57 24.71 12.08
N VAL A 285 -39.95 23.84 11.13
CA VAL A 285 -40.87 24.04 10.00
C VAL A 285 -40.62 25.22 9.05
N SER A 286 -40.45 24.88 7.77
CA SER A 286 -41.22 25.51 6.68
C SER A 286 -41.46 24.49 5.57
N THR A 287 -42.71 24.09 5.44
CA THR A 287 -43.31 23.47 4.26
C THR A 287 -43.64 24.55 3.25
N SER A 288 -43.40 24.28 1.97
CA SER A 288 -44.15 24.90 0.87
C SER A 288 -44.34 23.88 -0.25
N ASP A 289 -45.61 23.53 -0.44
CA ASP A 289 -46.14 22.70 -1.51
C ASP A 289 -46.19 23.42 -2.87
N ALA A 290 -46.33 22.57 -3.90
CA ALA A 290 -47.12 22.73 -5.14
C ALA A 290 -46.53 23.46 -6.37
N ALA A 291 -46.25 22.69 -7.42
CA ALA A 291 -47.01 22.61 -8.69
C ALA A 291 -46.19 21.76 -9.71
N THR A 292 -46.56 20.54 -10.12
CA THR A 292 -47.51 20.12 -11.20
C THR A 292 -47.36 20.81 -12.56
N SER A 293 -46.76 20.10 -13.53
CA SER A 293 -47.18 19.96 -14.95
C SER A 293 -46.25 18.92 -15.62
N ASP A 294 -46.60 17.65 -15.77
CA ASP A 294 -47.48 17.01 -16.77
C ASP A 294 -47.09 17.20 -18.28
N LEU A 295 -46.78 16.05 -18.91
CA LEU A 295 -47.15 15.58 -20.27
C LEU A 295 -46.20 15.80 -21.51
N PHE A 296 -45.48 14.70 -21.85
CA PHE A 296 -45.32 14.00 -23.17
C PHE A 296 -44.65 14.68 -24.41
N PRO A 297 -44.28 13.93 -25.49
CA PRO A 297 -43.68 12.58 -25.61
C PRO A 297 -42.51 12.47 -26.65
N THR A 298 -41.92 11.27 -26.70
CA THR A 298 -41.20 10.52 -27.77
C THR A 298 -40.84 11.14 -29.14
N ASP A 299 -39.62 10.84 -29.62
CA ASP A 299 -39.28 10.27 -30.95
C ASP A 299 -37.83 9.71 -30.85
N ALA A 300 -37.60 8.39 -30.93
CA ALA A 300 -37.49 7.55 -32.14
C ALA A 300 -36.31 7.93 -33.07
N PHE A 301 -35.24 7.13 -33.02
CA PHE A 301 -34.40 6.88 -34.20
C PHE A 301 -34.00 5.40 -34.26
N THR A 302 -34.53 4.73 -35.28
CA THR A 302 -34.19 3.38 -35.72
C THR A 302 -33.17 3.48 -36.86
N ALA A 303 -32.14 2.64 -36.75
CA ALA A 303 -31.34 1.95 -37.79
C ALA A 303 -31.07 2.62 -39.16
N ASP A 304 -29.80 2.57 -39.58
CA ASP A 304 -29.49 1.78 -40.77
C ASP A 304 -28.05 1.25 -40.81
N ALA A 305 -27.91 0.09 -41.44
CA ALA A 305 -26.71 -0.72 -41.63
C ALA A 305 -25.95 -0.37 -42.93
N LEU A 306 -24.70 -0.87 -43.05
CA LEU A 306 -23.99 -1.35 -44.26
C LEU A 306 -22.47 -1.40 -43.92
N THR A 307 -21.85 -2.57 -43.73
CA THR A 307 -21.23 -3.53 -44.68
C THR A 307 -19.69 -3.55 -44.59
N THR A 308 -19.20 -4.73 -44.20
CA THR A 308 -18.01 -5.48 -44.70
C THR A 308 -16.97 -4.75 -45.54
N ASP A 309 -15.70 -4.93 -45.16
CA ASP A 309 -14.71 -5.53 -46.06
C ASP A 309 -13.68 -6.37 -45.29
N ALA A 310 -13.38 -7.52 -45.90
CA ALA A 310 -12.45 -8.53 -45.45
C ALA A 310 -11.02 -8.22 -45.95
N PHE A 311 -10.01 -8.60 -45.19
CA PHE A 311 -8.68 -8.85 -45.74
C PHE A 311 -8.16 -10.21 -45.27
N THR A 312 -8.10 -11.14 -46.23
CA THR A 312 -7.34 -12.39 -46.21
C THR A 312 -6.18 -12.26 -47.18
N THR A 313 -4.99 -12.63 -46.73
CA THR A 313 -3.85 -13.14 -47.54
C THR A 313 -2.73 -13.49 -46.56
N ASP A 314 -1.82 -14.43 -46.78
CA ASP A 314 -1.82 -15.76 -47.37
C ASP A 314 -0.45 -16.34 -46.97
N ALA A 315 -0.34 -17.65 -46.76
CA ALA A 315 0.93 -18.28 -46.40
C ALA A 315 1.78 -18.54 -47.65
N THR A 316 3.11 -18.41 -47.55
CA THR A 316 4.04 -19.09 -48.45
C THR A 316 5.21 -19.71 -47.69
N THR A 317 5.28 -21.03 -47.83
CA THR A 317 6.35 -21.97 -47.55
C THR A 317 7.56 -21.73 -48.45
N MET A 318 8.78 -21.95 -47.93
CA MET A 318 9.89 -22.51 -48.72
C MET A 318 10.76 -23.40 -47.83
N ALA A 319 10.94 -24.63 -48.30
CA ALA A 319 11.79 -25.66 -47.75
C ALA A 319 13.16 -25.66 -48.45
N SER A 320 14.22 -26.04 -47.73
CA SER A 320 15.37 -26.74 -48.33
C SER A 320 16.26 -27.37 -47.25
N SER A 321 16.31 -28.70 -47.19
CA SER A 321 17.49 -29.47 -46.81
C SER A 321 18.32 -29.79 -48.07
N PRO A 322 19.59 -30.23 -47.97
CA PRO A 322 19.83 -31.69 -47.86
C PRO A 322 21.10 -32.17 -47.10
N THR A 323 21.05 -33.46 -46.71
CA THR A 323 22.11 -34.52 -46.67
C THR A 323 23.29 -34.43 -45.68
N SER A 324 23.40 -35.36 -44.69
CA SER A 324 24.06 -36.72 -44.67
C SER A 324 25.58 -36.63 -44.42
N SER A 325 26.32 -37.39 -43.60
CA SER A 325 26.17 -38.69 -42.90
C SER A 325 27.38 -38.94 -41.94
N PHE A 326 27.13 -39.69 -40.85
CA PHE A 326 27.97 -40.68 -40.10
C PHE A 326 29.47 -40.47 -39.75
N PHE A 327 29.82 -40.63 -38.46
CA PHE A 327 30.81 -41.61 -37.93
C PHE A 327 30.72 -41.76 -36.39
N CYS A 328 30.88 -42.99 -35.88
CA CYS A 328 30.88 -43.36 -34.45
C CYS A 328 32.25 -43.20 -33.77
N ALA A 329 32.28 -42.78 -32.49
CA ALA A 329 33.17 -43.29 -31.43
C ALA A 329 32.73 -42.80 -30.03
N SER A 330 32.69 -43.70 -29.04
CA SER A 330 32.41 -43.48 -27.61
C SER A 330 33.70 -43.13 -26.81
N PRO A 331 33.64 -43.05 -25.46
CA PRO A 331 33.14 -41.95 -24.65
C PRO A 331 34.27 -41.29 -23.84
N THR A 332 34.17 -39.99 -23.55
CA THR A 332 34.93 -39.37 -22.45
C THR A 332 34.01 -38.49 -21.63
N THR A 333 34.08 -38.69 -20.32
CA THR A 333 33.25 -38.06 -19.29
C THR A 333 33.75 -36.64 -19.08
N GLU A 334 32.96 -35.64 -19.44
CA GLU A 334 33.21 -34.25 -19.07
C GLU A 334 31.89 -33.60 -18.67
N THR A 335 31.78 -33.24 -17.39
CA THR A 335 30.62 -32.57 -16.81
C THR A 335 30.64 -31.11 -17.25
N ALA A 336 29.96 -30.80 -18.35
CA ALA A 336 29.67 -29.44 -18.77
C ALA A 336 28.35 -28.96 -18.13
N MET A 337 28.45 -27.89 -17.35
CA MET A 337 27.32 -27.12 -16.80
C MET A 337 26.62 -26.40 -17.97
N GLN A 338 25.45 -26.88 -18.39
CA GLN A 338 24.61 -26.19 -19.35
C GLN A 338 23.86 -25.04 -18.67
N THR A 339 24.19 -23.82 -19.06
CA THR A 339 23.34 -22.65 -18.85
C THR A 339 22.26 -22.68 -19.94
N GLU A 340 21.06 -23.15 -19.62
CA GLU A 340 19.92 -22.99 -20.51
C GLU A 340 19.41 -21.54 -20.44
N THR A 341 19.42 -20.87 -21.58
CA THR A 341 18.76 -19.57 -21.76
C THR A 341 17.27 -19.84 -21.97
N ILE A 342 16.45 -19.54 -20.97
CA ILE A 342 15.00 -19.64 -21.08
C ILE A 342 14.50 -18.49 -21.95
N THR A 343 14.06 -18.79 -23.17
CA THR A 343 13.37 -17.83 -24.04
C THR A 343 11.91 -17.67 -23.61
N GLU A 344 11.43 -16.42 -23.66
CA GLU A 344 10.19 -15.83 -23.15
C GLU A 344 8.85 -16.50 -23.59
N THR A 345 8.89 -17.53 -24.42
CA THR A 345 7.69 -18.20 -24.96
C THR A 345 7.16 -19.33 -24.07
N GLN A 346 7.93 -19.84 -23.10
CA GLN A 346 7.52 -20.99 -22.26
C GLN A 346 6.63 -20.65 -21.04
N ILE A 347 6.36 -19.37 -20.77
CA ILE A 347 5.59 -18.95 -19.58
C ILE A 347 4.07 -19.02 -19.79
N ARG A 348 3.56 -19.22 -21.02
CA ARG A 348 2.11 -19.16 -21.31
C ARG A 348 1.33 -20.47 -21.34
N THR A 349 1.93 -21.62 -20.97
CA THR A 349 1.18 -22.89 -20.91
C THR A 349 1.53 -23.74 -19.70
N ALA A 350 1.39 -23.17 -18.50
CA ALA A 350 1.31 -23.95 -17.26
C ALA A 350 -0.16 -24.18 -16.87
N THR A 351 -0.87 -25.01 -17.65
CA THR A 351 -2.15 -25.55 -17.22
C THR A 351 -1.88 -26.56 -16.10
N VAL A 352 -2.27 -26.22 -14.88
CA VAL A 352 -2.18 -27.08 -13.69
C VAL A 352 -2.97 -28.37 -13.92
N THR A 353 -2.28 -29.46 -14.24
CA THR A 353 -2.86 -30.80 -14.23
C THR A 353 -2.75 -31.36 -12.82
N LYS A 354 -3.85 -31.32 -12.06
CA LYS A 354 -3.94 -31.90 -10.72
C LYS A 354 -4.12 -33.42 -10.83
N THR A 355 -3.04 -34.18 -10.66
CA THR A 355 -3.10 -35.65 -10.55
C THR A 355 -3.68 -36.02 -9.18
N VAL A 356 -4.94 -36.47 -9.16
CA VAL A 356 -5.57 -37.05 -7.96
C VAL A 356 -5.18 -38.53 -7.88
N THR A 357 -4.20 -38.86 -7.04
CA THR A 357 -3.86 -40.26 -6.73
C THR A 357 -4.86 -40.81 -5.74
N LYS A 358 -5.83 -41.60 -6.24
CA LYS A 358 -6.78 -42.34 -5.40
C LYS A 358 -6.15 -43.66 -4.94
N THR A 359 -5.66 -43.71 -3.70
CA THR A 359 -5.17 -44.96 -3.10
C THR A 359 -6.36 -45.87 -2.78
N VAL A 360 -6.60 -46.89 -3.61
CA VAL A 360 -7.56 -47.97 -3.32
C VAL A 360 -6.90 -48.96 -2.37
N ARG A 361 -7.35 -49.01 -1.12
CA ARG A 361 -6.94 -50.03 -0.14
C ARG A 361 -7.68 -51.33 -0.46
N ALA A 362 -6.97 -52.32 -0.98
CA ALA A 362 -7.50 -53.66 -1.16
C ALA A 362 -7.79 -54.31 0.20
N GLY A 363 -9.07 -54.60 0.47
CA GLY A 363 -9.50 -55.38 1.62
C GLY A 363 -9.09 -56.85 1.45
N ARG A 364 -8.37 -57.39 2.44
CA ARG A 364 -8.18 -58.83 2.60
C ARG A 364 -9.48 -59.44 3.14
N ASN A 365 -10.15 -60.22 2.32
CA ASN A 365 -11.06 -61.26 2.80
C ASN A 365 -10.23 -62.38 3.44
N ARG A 366 -10.57 -62.76 4.67
CA ARG A 366 -10.28 -64.09 5.21
C ARG A 366 -11.62 -64.79 5.43
N TYR A 367 -11.72 -65.98 4.86
CA TYR A 367 -12.59 -67.05 5.31
C TYR A 367 -12.16 -67.53 6.70
#